data_AF-A0A9E4ZLE6-F1
#
_entry.id   AF-A0A9E4ZLE6-F1
#
_cell.length_a   1.000
_cell.length_b   1.000
_cell.length_c   1.000
_cell.angle_alpha   90.00
_cell.angle_beta   90.00
_cell.angle_gamma   90.00
#
_symmetry.space_group_name_H-M   'P 1'
#
loop_
_entity.id
_entity.type
_entity.pdbx_description
1 polymer ?
#
loop_
_entity_poly.entity_id
_entity_poly.type
_entity_poly.pdbx_seq_one_letter_code
_entity_poly.pdbx_strand_id
1 'polypeptide(L)'
;MLERQEKAALTVLVCVVGIVLAAHLLFNAVGRPLVAEPYSPEVPDGALVLLEGSIEGITKTSSGGHLILTVNGTAVFLPENVAVGLELHEDENVTLYGVVQTYRGKREVVVASSRDIQVRK
;
A
#
# COMPACT_ATOMS: atom_id res chain seq x y z
N MET A 1 -22.14 14.43 39.65
CA MET A 1 -22.37 15.64 38.84
C MET A 1 -21.00 16.12 38.43
N LEU A 2 -20.71 16.22 37.14
CA LEU A 2 -19.38 16.62 36.68
C LEU A 2 -19.18 18.11 37.01
N GLU A 3 -18.12 18.44 37.74
CA GLU A 3 -17.80 19.82 38.12
C GLU A 3 -17.51 20.68 36.87
N ARG A 4 -17.62 22.01 36.97
CA ARG A 4 -17.41 22.90 35.80
C ARG A 4 -16.01 22.73 35.19
N GLN A 5 -15.02 22.45 36.03
CA GLN A 5 -13.64 22.13 35.66
C GLN A 5 -13.56 20.81 34.88
N GLU A 6 -14.22 19.76 35.38
CA GLU A 6 -14.24 18.43 34.75
C GLU A 6 -14.98 18.44 33.41
N LYS A 7 -16.06 19.24 33.28
CA LYS A 7 -16.75 19.44 31.99
C LYS A 7 -15.84 20.07 30.95
N ALA A 8 -15.09 21.11 31.32
CA ALA A 8 -14.16 21.76 30.41
C ALA A 8 -13.03 20.80 29.98
N ALA A 9 -12.47 20.05 30.93
CA ALA A 9 -11.45 19.04 30.64
C ALA A 9 -11.98 17.94 29.71
N LEU A 10 -13.20 17.45 29.95
CA LEU A 10 -13.85 16.45 29.10
C LEU A 10 -14.10 16.98 27.68
N THR A 11 -14.56 18.24 27.54
CA THR A 11 -14.74 18.85 26.22
C THR A 11 -13.43 18.94 25.46
N VAL A 12 -12.34 19.37 26.11
CA VAL A 12 -11.02 19.44 25.48
C VAL A 12 -10.56 18.04 25.07
N LEU A 13 -10.72 17.04 25.94
CA LEU A 13 -10.34 15.66 25.64
C LEU A 13 -11.09 15.14 24.40
N VAL A 14 -12.41 15.31 24.35
CA VAL A 14 -13.23 14.87 23.21
C VAL A 14 -12.83 15.60 21.93
N CYS A 15 -12.56 16.91 22.00
CA CYS A 15 -12.07 17.68 20.86
C CYS A 15 -10.72 17.15 20.35
N VAL A 16 -9.75 16.91 21.23
CA VAL A 16 -8.43 16.39 20.85
C VAL A 16 -8.55 15.02 20.21
N VAL A 17 -9.31 14.10 20.83
CA VAL A 17 -9.55 12.76 20.28
C VAL A 17 -10.22 12.85 18.90
N GLY A 18 -11.21 13.73 18.76
CA GLY A 18 -11.89 13.97 17.48
C GLY A 18 -10.95 14.45 16.39
N ILE A 19 -10.06 15.41 16.69
CA ILE A 19 -9.08 15.93 15.74
C ILE A 19 -8.08 14.85 15.34
N VAL A 20 -7.54 14.10 16.30
CA VAL A 20 -6.57 13.02 16.03
C VAL A 20 -7.21 11.93 15.17
N LEU A 21 -8.46 11.56 15.46
CA LEU A 21 -9.20 10.57 14.67
C LEU A 21 -9.45 11.08 13.25
N ALA A 22 -9.90 12.32 13.10
CA ALA A 22 -10.14 12.93 11.78
C ALA A 22 -8.85 12.96 10.94
N ALA A 23 -7.72 13.33 11.55
CA ALA A 23 -6.42 13.30 10.88
C ALA A 23 -6.05 11.89 10.42
N HIS A 24 -6.19 10.87 11.27
CA HIS A 24 -5.92 9.48 10.89
C HIS A 24 -6.79 9.01 9.73
N LEU A 25 -8.08 9.35 9.74
CA LEU A 25 -9.00 8.99 8.65
C LEU A 25 -8.61 9.68 7.34
N LEU A 26 -8.24 10.96 7.38
CA LEU A 26 -7.79 11.71 6.21
C LEU A 26 -6.50 11.14 5.62
N PHE A 27 -5.48 10.89 6.44
CA PHE A 27 -4.21 10.32 5.99
C PHE A 27 -4.39 8.89 5.44
N ASN A 28 -5.25 8.09 6.05
CA ASN A 28 -5.51 6.74 5.55
C ASN A 28 -6.27 6.74 4.22
N ALA A 29 -7.13 7.73 3.98
CA ALA A 29 -7.91 7.85 2.75
C ALA A 29 -7.13 8.48 1.59
N VAL A 30 -6.33 9.52 1.84
CA VAL A 30 -5.75 10.39 0.80
C VAL A 30 -4.22 10.47 0.86
N GLY A 31 -3.58 9.97 1.91
CA GLY A 31 -2.15 10.17 2.12
C GLY A 31 -1.25 9.42 1.14
N ARG A 32 -1.65 8.23 0.68
CA ARG A 32 -0.77 7.37 -0.13
C ARG A 32 -0.45 7.97 -1.52
N PRO A 33 -1.43 8.46 -2.30
CA PRO A 33 -1.15 9.14 -3.57
C PRO A 33 -0.29 10.41 -3.44
N LEU A 34 -0.28 11.04 -2.27
CA LEU A 34 0.47 12.29 -2.03
C LEU A 34 1.94 12.06 -1.69
N VAL A 35 2.32 10.83 -1.29
CA VAL A 35 3.67 10.50 -0.81
C VAL A 35 4.36 9.46 -1.72
N ALA A 36 3.60 8.78 -2.57
CA ALA A 36 4.14 7.82 -3.51
C ALA A 36 4.82 8.54 -4.69
N GLU A 37 6.08 8.22 -4.94
CA GLU A 37 6.80 8.68 -6.13
C GLU A 37 6.59 7.69 -7.28
N PRO A 38 6.53 8.12 -8.55
CA PRO A 38 6.51 7.18 -9.68
C PRO A 38 7.71 6.23 -9.61
N TYR A 39 7.48 4.93 -9.81
CA TYR A 39 8.57 3.97 -9.78
C TYR A 39 9.62 4.28 -10.84
N SER A 40 10.87 4.36 -10.41
CA SER A 40 12.02 4.41 -11.30
C SER A 40 13.18 3.59 -10.72
N PRO A 41 14.13 3.14 -11.57
CA PRO A 41 15.31 2.42 -11.11
C PRO A 41 16.19 3.20 -10.11
N GLU A 42 16.09 4.53 -10.10
CA GLU A 42 16.91 5.44 -9.31
C GLU A 42 16.35 5.72 -7.91
N VAL A 43 15.08 5.40 -7.66
CA VAL A 43 14.45 5.54 -6.33
C VAL A 43 15.24 4.68 -5.31
N PRO A 44 15.43 5.08 -4.04
CA PRO A 44 16.11 4.23 -3.06
C PRO A 44 15.21 3.12 -2.50
N ASP A 45 15.82 2.07 -1.93
CA ASP A 45 15.10 1.08 -1.15
C ASP A 45 14.40 1.73 0.05
N GLY A 46 13.21 1.24 0.40
CA GLY A 46 12.36 1.77 1.46
C GLY A 46 11.40 2.89 1.02
N ALA A 47 11.53 3.38 -0.21
CA ALA A 47 10.61 4.37 -0.76
C ALA A 47 9.26 3.75 -1.12
N LEU A 48 8.18 4.50 -0.85
CA LEU A 48 6.84 4.18 -1.34
C LEU A 48 6.72 4.64 -2.79
N VAL A 49 6.37 3.72 -3.69
CA VAL A 49 6.29 3.98 -5.13
C VAL A 49 4.92 3.65 -5.70
N LEU A 50 4.56 4.38 -6.75
CA LEU A 50 3.46 4.10 -7.67
C LEU A 50 4.03 3.40 -8.92
N LEU A 51 3.60 2.18 -9.20
CA LEU A 51 3.93 1.46 -10.42
C LEU A 51 2.66 1.27 -11.26
N GLU A 52 2.69 1.73 -12.50
CA GLU A 52 1.62 1.54 -13.47
C GLU A 52 2.16 0.76 -14.67
N GLY A 53 1.44 -0.27 -15.09
CA GLY A 53 1.88 -1.12 -16.20
C GLY A 53 0.98 -2.32 -16.45
N SER A 54 1.36 -3.13 -17.43
CA SER A 54 0.68 -4.37 -17.75
C SER A 54 1.35 -5.56 -17.03
N ILE A 55 0.56 -6.53 -16.60
CA ILE A 55 1.07 -7.78 -16.03
C ILE A 55 1.61 -8.65 -17.15
N GLU A 56 2.94 -8.77 -17.22
CA GLU A 56 3.65 -9.62 -18.19
C GLU A 56 3.69 -11.08 -17.76
N GLY A 57 3.53 -11.37 -16.47
CA GLY A 57 3.54 -12.74 -15.97
C GLY A 57 3.21 -12.86 -14.49
N ILE A 58 2.66 -14.01 -14.12
CA ILE A 58 2.25 -14.32 -12.73
C ILE A 58 2.92 -15.63 -12.28
N THR A 59 3.83 -15.53 -11.31
CA THR A 59 4.53 -16.70 -10.76
C THR A 59 4.08 -16.96 -9.32
N LYS A 60 3.59 -18.17 -9.05
CA LYS A 60 3.36 -18.65 -7.68
C LYS A 60 4.67 -19.09 -7.05
N THR A 61 4.99 -18.55 -5.88
CA THR A 61 6.15 -18.99 -5.11
C THR A 61 5.94 -20.41 -4.58
N SER A 62 7.01 -21.20 -4.51
CA SER A 62 6.94 -22.60 -4.09
C SER A 62 6.64 -22.79 -2.59
N SER A 63 6.70 -21.72 -1.79
CA SER A 63 6.49 -21.75 -0.35
C SER A 63 5.52 -20.66 0.07
N GLY A 64 4.37 -21.04 0.66
CA GLY A 64 3.52 -20.10 1.41
C GLY A 64 2.56 -19.26 0.59
N GLY A 65 2.18 -19.66 -0.62
CA GLY A 65 1.06 -19.02 -1.34
C GLY A 65 1.30 -17.57 -1.81
N HIS A 66 2.54 -17.07 -1.76
CA HIS A 66 2.88 -15.75 -2.28
C HIS A 66 2.88 -15.74 -3.81
N LEU A 67 2.57 -14.58 -4.38
CA LEU A 67 2.63 -14.33 -5.82
C LEU A 67 3.75 -13.35 -6.15
N ILE A 68 4.39 -13.54 -7.30
CA ILE A 68 5.30 -12.59 -7.90
C ILE A 68 4.70 -12.20 -9.25
N LEU A 69 4.35 -10.92 -9.41
CA LEU A 69 3.97 -10.37 -10.70
C LEU A 69 5.20 -9.79 -11.40
N THR A 70 5.21 -9.84 -12.72
CA THR A 70 6.14 -9.04 -13.53
C THR A 70 5.34 -7.92 -14.17
N VAL A 71 5.64 -6.67 -13.83
CA VAL A 71 4.94 -5.48 -14.36
C VAL A 71 5.98 -4.58 -15.01
N ASN A 72 5.91 -4.40 -16.33
CA ASN A 72 6.92 -3.68 -17.13
C ASN A 72 8.36 -4.14 -16.82
N GLY A 73 8.61 -5.46 -16.77
CA GLY A 73 9.90 -6.04 -16.39
C GLY A 73 10.32 -5.88 -14.92
N THR A 74 9.49 -5.28 -14.06
CA THR A 74 9.76 -5.12 -12.62
C THR A 74 9.05 -6.21 -11.82
N ALA A 75 9.78 -6.86 -10.92
CA ALA A 75 9.21 -7.86 -10.02
C ALA A 75 8.39 -7.19 -8.91
N VAL A 76 7.14 -7.60 -8.75
CA VAL A 76 6.24 -7.15 -7.67
C VAL A 76 5.90 -8.35 -6.80
N PHE A 77 6.29 -8.28 -5.53
CA PHE A 77 6.03 -9.33 -4.56
C PHE A 77 4.71 -9.07 -3.82
N LEU A 78 3.84 -10.07 -3.86
CA LEU A 78 2.54 -10.12 -3.20
C LEU A 78 2.56 -11.19 -2.11
N PRO A 79 2.56 -10.79 -0.82
CA PRO A 79 2.35 -11.69 0.29
C PRO A 79 1.04 -12.48 0.16
N GLU A 80 0.95 -13.64 0.80
CA GLU A 80 -0.23 -14.52 0.70
C GLU A 80 -1.52 -13.80 1.10
N ASN A 81 -1.49 -13.07 2.22
CA ASN A 81 -2.63 -12.31 2.73
C ASN A 81 -3.09 -11.18 1.78
N VAL A 82 -2.25 -10.79 0.81
CA VAL A 82 -2.58 -9.81 -0.23
C VAL A 82 -3.06 -10.50 -1.50
N ALA A 83 -2.42 -11.60 -1.86
CA ALA A 83 -2.73 -12.42 -3.03
C ALA A 83 -4.10 -13.13 -2.92
N VAL A 84 -4.51 -13.50 -1.70
CA VAL A 84 -5.78 -14.20 -1.47
C VAL A 84 -6.96 -13.30 -1.86
N GLY A 85 -7.73 -13.74 -2.86
CA GLY A 85 -8.93 -13.04 -3.33
C GLY A 85 -8.70 -12.00 -4.42
N LEU A 86 -7.47 -11.84 -4.91
CA LEU A 86 -7.20 -11.09 -6.13
C LEU A 86 -7.31 -12.03 -7.35
N GLU A 87 -8.22 -11.70 -8.26
CA GLU A 87 -8.25 -12.28 -9.60
C GLU A 87 -7.42 -11.36 -10.51
N LEU A 88 -6.19 -11.79 -10.80
CA LEU A 88 -5.26 -11.10 -11.70
C LEU A 88 -4.99 -11.99 -12.90
N HIS A 89 -4.96 -11.39 -14.08
CA HIS A 89 -4.62 -12.06 -15.33
C HIS A 89 -3.43 -11.39 -16.00
N GLU A 90 -2.71 -12.15 -16.82
CA GLU A 90 -1.71 -11.60 -17.73
C GLU A 90 -2.40 -10.63 -18.71
N ASP A 91 -1.63 -9.65 -19.20
CA ASP A 91 -2.04 -8.55 -20.05
C ASP A 91 -3.00 -7.51 -19.42
N GLU A 92 -3.44 -7.68 -18.16
CA GLU A 92 -4.22 -6.66 -17.46
C GLU A 92 -3.35 -5.45 -17.08
N ASN A 93 -3.91 -4.24 -17.26
CA ASN A 93 -3.27 -3.02 -16.78
C ASN A 93 -3.57 -2.84 -15.30
N VAL A 94 -2.53 -2.60 -14.50
CA VAL A 94 -2.62 -2.39 -13.06
C VAL A 94 -1.96 -1.10 -12.64
N THR A 95 -2.56 -0.47 -11.63
CA THR A 95 -1.95 0.58 -10.83
C THR A 95 -1.68 0.00 -9.45
N LEU A 96 -0.44 0.01 -8.99
CA LEU A 96 -0.07 -0.55 -7.68
C LEU A 96 0.81 0.39 -6.84
N TYR A 97 0.56 0.39 -5.53
CA TYR A 97 1.39 1.06 -4.54
C TYR A 97 2.18 0.03 -3.74
N GLY A 98 3.48 0.23 -3.63
CA GLY A 98 4.35 -0.69 -2.90
C GLY A 98 5.63 -0.04 -2.42
N VAL A 99 6.38 -0.76 -1.59
CA VAL A 99 7.67 -0.30 -1.09
C VAL A 99 8.77 -0.97 -1.89
N VAL A 100 9.75 -0.20 -2.35
CA VAL A 100 10.89 -0.78 -3.06
C VAL A 100 11.81 -1.50 -2.08
N GLN A 101 12.18 -2.73 -2.39
CA GLN A 101 13.07 -3.54 -1.58
C GLN A 101 14.02 -4.36 -2.46
N THR A 102 15.22 -4.61 -1.96
CA THR A 102 16.12 -5.59 -2.56
C THR A 102 16.08 -6.90 -1.77
N TYR A 103 15.62 -7.97 -2.42
CA TYR A 103 15.64 -9.33 -1.87
C TYR A 103 16.64 -10.20 -2.64
N ARG A 104 17.62 -10.78 -1.93
CA ARG A 104 18.69 -11.62 -2.51
C ARG A 104 19.42 -10.97 -3.71
N GLY A 105 19.65 -9.67 -3.63
CA GLY A 105 20.32 -8.90 -4.70
C GLY A 105 19.43 -8.61 -5.92
N LYS A 106 18.14 -8.97 -5.87
CA LYS A 106 17.15 -8.60 -6.89
C LYS A 106 16.21 -7.55 -6.32
N ARG A 107 16.01 -6.49 -7.09
CA ARG A 107 15.10 -5.40 -6.74
C ARG A 107 13.67 -5.80 -7.04
N GLU A 108 12.77 -5.55 -6.10
CA GLU A 108 11.35 -5.85 -6.20
C GLU A 108 10.52 -4.76 -5.51
N VAL A 109 9.24 -4.68 -5.87
CA VAL A 109 8.26 -3.83 -5.20
C VAL A 109 7.36 -4.71 -4.35
N VAL A 110 7.33 -4.48 -3.04
CA VAL A 110 6.51 -5.26 -2.10
C VAL A 110 5.21 -4.52 -1.83
N VAL A 111 4.09 -5.20 -2.06
CA VAL A 111 2.75 -4.66 -1.80
C VAL A 111 2.23 -5.14 -0.45
N ALA A 112 1.77 -4.21 0.39
CA ALA A 112 1.35 -4.52 1.76
C ALA A 112 -0.14 -4.87 1.90
N SER A 113 -0.99 -4.46 0.95
CA SER A 113 -2.44 -4.64 1.01
C SER A 113 -3.06 -4.82 -0.37
N SER A 114 -4.14 -5.61 -0.47
CA SER A 114 -4.89 -5.79 -1.72
C SER A 114 -5.54 -4.50 -2.20
N ARG A 115 -5.82 -3.56 -1.29
CA ARG A 115 -6.38 -2.23 -1.62
C ARG A 115 -5.38 -1.33 -2.37
N ASP A 116 -4.10 -1.67 -2.30
CA ASP A 116 -3.03 -0.94 -2.99
C ASP A 116 -2.89 -1.35 -4.44
N ILE A 117 -3.75 -2.26 -4.93
CA ILE A 117 -3.75 -2.78 -6.29
C ILE A 117 -5.09 -2.42 -6.92
N GLN A 118 -5.04 -1.79 -8.09
CA GLN A 118 -6.21 -1.47 -8.89
C GLN A 118 -6.04 -2.02 -10.30
N VAL A 119 -6.92 -2.93 -10.69
CA VAL A 119 -6.98 -3.45 -12.06
C VAL A 119 -7.82 -2.50 -12.91
N ARG A 120 -7.24 -2.03 -14.02
CA ARG A 120 -7.92 -1.23 -15.03
C ARG A 120 -8.27 -2.13 -16.20
N LYS A 121 -9.57 -2.34 -16.43
CA LYS A 121 -10.12 -3.03 -17.60
C LYS A 121 -10.19 -2.13 -18.81
#